data_AF-A0A5E4WNF4-F1
#
_entry.id   AF-A0A5E4WNF4-F1
#
_cell.length_a   1.000
_cell.length_b   1.000
_cell.length_c   1.000
_cell.angle_alpha   90.00
_cell.angle_beta   90.00
_cell.angle_gamma   90.00
#
_symmetry.space_group_name_H-M   'P 1'
#
loop_
_entity.id
_entity.type
_entity.pdbx_description
1 polymer ?
#
loop_
_entity_poly.entity_id
_entity_poly.type
_entity_poly.pdbx_seq_one_letter_code
_entity_poly.pdbx_strand_id
1 'polypeptide(L)'
;MKTLLFCTSYMSDANAWQVRYKRWLDYYTKGPIHATHTVLIDDGSPYLPPVDELACAPFEQGLSSTGQQACLLRFEKNLGRQSMHSYPGWWRSFLSSVKLAREIDADKIVHIESDAYILTPRLADFINEVDAGWHVLWAMRYGMPETAIQVIGKDQFDAMENFGATHPDFLFPDIAERLLPFTSVNRAFKGDRYSEFKRNRGIFRSRKFNFLPIFKLGFFWEPIPQDADFATQVVSRQTVAFQRARQQT
;
A
#
# COMPACT_ATOMS: atom_id res chain seq x y z
N MET A 1 -7.44 0.34 -19.71
CA MET A 1 -8.30 0.00 -18.56
C MET A 1 -8.38 1.17 -17.61
N LYS A 2 -9.59 1.58 -17.23
CA LYS A 2 -9.80 2.57 -16.17
C LYS A 2 -9.36 1.98 -14.85
N THR A 3 -8.43 2.63 -14.16
CA THR A 3 -7.79 2.09 -12.96
C THR A 3 -7.85 3.09 -11.82
N LEU A 4 -8.35 2.66 -10.68
CA LEU A 4 -8.20 3.36 -9.41
C LEU A 4 -6.92 2.87 -8.74
N LEU A 5 -5.87 3.69 -8.70
CA LEU A 5 -4.71 3.44 -7.85
C LEU A 5 -4.95 4.13 -6.50
N PHE A 6 -4.76 3.42 -5.40
CA PHE A 6 -4.88 4.03 -4.09
C PHE A 6 -3.92 3.46 -3.06
N CYS A 7 -3.69 4.24 -2.01
CA CYS A 7 -3.15 3.74 -0.76
C CYS A 7 -4.02 4.21 0.41
N THR A 8 -4.08 3.41 1.48
CA THR A 8 -4.63 3.88 2.75
C THR A 8 -3.66 4.85 3.43
N SER A 9 -4.14 5.89 4.10
CA SER A 9 -3.30 6.87 4.79
C SER A 9 -3.75 7.21 6.20
N TYR A 10 -2.74 7.55 7.02
CA TYR A 10 -2.85 8.24 8.29
C TYR A 10 -1.58 9.07 8.55
N MET A 11 -1.72 10.39 8.67
CA MET A 11 -0.68 11.39 8.80
C MET A 11 -0.78 12.03 10.19
N SER A 12 0.09 11.60 11.11
CA SER A 12 0.17 12.19 12.45
C SER A 12 0.64 13.65 12.42
N ASP A 13 1.46 13.99 11.43
CA ASP A 13 2.17 15.27 11.34
C ASP A 13 2.71 15.50 9.90
N ALA A 14 3.32 16.67 9.70
CA ALA A 14 3.94 17.05 8.44
C ALA A 14 5.09 16.13 8.02
N ASN A 15 5.81 15.53 8.96
CA ASN A 15 6.90 14.62 8.62
C ASN A 15 6.34 13.32 8.03
N ALA A 16 5.25 12.77 8.56
CA ALA A 16 4.56 11.62 7.98
C ALA A 16 4.14 11.88 6.52
N TRP A 17 3.63 13.07 6.22
CA TRP A 17 3.37 13.51 4.84
C TRP A 17 4.64 13.49 4.00
N GLN A 18 5.68 14.23 4.40
CA GLN A 18 6.89 14.43 3.60
C GLN A 18 7.66 13.13 3.31
N VAL A 19 7.84 12.27 4.31
CA VAL A 19 8.74 11.10 4.18
C VAL A 19 8.06 9.87 3.59
N ARG A 20 6.73 9.80 3.62
CA ARG A 20 5.95 8.61 3.25
C ARG A 20 4.96 8.91 2.13
N TYR A 21 3.91 9.67 2.41
CA TYR A 21 2.79 9.82 1.49
C TYR A 21 3.12 10.70 0.28
N LYS A 22 3.82 11.83 0.49
CA LYS A 22 4.27 12.68 -0.61
C LYS A 22 5.21 11.92 -1.53
N ARG A 23 6.16 11.17 -0.95
CA ARG A 23 7.09 10.33 -1.69
C ARG A 23 6.37 9.25 -2.51
N TRP A 24 5.39 8.57 -1.93
CA TRP A 24 4.57 7.58 -2.61
C TRP A 24 3.78 8.22 -3.77
N LEU A 25 3.16 9.36 -3.52
CA LEU A 25 2.38 10.10 -4.51
C LEU A 25 3.27 10.56 -5.68
N ASP A 26 4.41 11.19 -5.38
CA ASP A 26 5.38 11.64 -6.38
C ASP A 26 5.89 10.44 -7.22
N TYR A 27 6.07 9.28 -6.61
CA TYR A 27 6.51 8.06 -7.28
C TYR A 27 5.47 7.55 -8.26
N TYR A 28 4.20 7.43 -7.84
CA TYR A 28 3.18 6.77 -8.66
C TYR A 28 2.46 7.69 -9.63
N THR A 29 2.35 8.99 -9.36
CA THR A 29 1.76 9.96 -10.32
C THR A 29 2.60 10.10 -11.60
N LYS A 30 3.91 9.85 -11.51
CA LYS A 30 4.84 9.80 -12.66
C LYS A 30 5.37 8.39 -12.90
N GLY A 31 4.74 7.42 -12.26
CA GLY A 31 5.27 6.09 -12.04
C GLY A 31 4.87 5.09 -13.11
N PRO A 32 5.04 3.80 -12.80
CA PRO A 32 4.86 2.75 -13.77
C PRO A 32 3.41 2.25 -13.89
N ILE A 33 2.48 2.75 -13.08
CA ILE A 33 1.09 2.29 -13.06
C ILE A 33 0.20 3.27 -13.82
N HIS A 34 -0.56 2.76 -14.80
CA HIS A 34 -1.46 3.56 -15.62
C HIS A 34 -2.79 3.80 -14.90
N ALA A 35 -2.80 4.76 -13.97
CA ALA A 35 -3.97 5.06 -13.15
C ALA A 35 -4.84 6.18 -13.73
N THR A 36 -6.15 5.96 -13.78
CA THR A 36 -7.14 7.01 -14.08
C THR A 36 -7.29 7.97 -12.91
N HIS A 37 -7.25 7.46 -11.67
CA HIS A 37 -7.16 8.28 -10.46
C HIS A 37 -6.12 7.68 -9.52
N THR A 38 -5.36 8.54 -8.83
CA THR A 38 -4.43 8.17 -7.76
C THR A 38 -4.88 8.79 -6.45
N VAL A 39 -5.27 7.98 -5.47
CA VAL A 39 -6.01 8.47 -4.31
C VAL A 39 -5.34 8.05 -3.00
N LEU A 40 -5.19 8.98 -2.08
CA LEU A 40 -4.94 8.67 -0.67
C LEU A 40 -6.28 8.57 0.04
N ILE A 41 -6.65 7.37 0.51
CA ILE A 41 -7.87 7.16 1.31
C ILE A 41 -7.49 7.28 2.78
N ASP A 42 -7.91 8.37 3.41
CA ASP A 42 -7.38 8.82 4.69
C ASP A 42 -8.30 8.51 5.88
N ASP A 43 -7.75 7.83 6.88
CA ASP A 43 -8.43 7.44 8.11
C ASP A 43 -8.49 8.60 9.13
N GLY A 44 -8.91 9.79 8.74
CA GLY A 44 -9.12 10.90 9.66
C GLY A 44 -7.83 11.45 10.29
N SER A 45 -6.81 11.68 9.46
CA SER A 45 -5.53 12.24 9.88
C SER A 45 -5.68 13.59 10.58
N PRO A 46 -4.94 13.87 11.67
CA PRO A 46 -4.89 15.20 12.27
C PRO A 46 -4.13 16.22 11.41
N TYR A 47 -3.21 15.76 10.56
CA TYR A 47 -2.48 16.60 9.61
C TYR A 47 -2.99 16.35 8.19
N LEU A 48 -3.10 17.43 7.41
CA LEU A 48 -3.40 17.38 5.97
C LEU A 48 -2.28 18.06 5.18
N PRO A 49 -2.00 17.57 3.97
CA PRO A 49 -1.03 18.23 3.09
C PRO A 49 -1.49 19.64 2.74
N PRO A 50 -0.55 20.55 2.40
CA PRO A 50 -0.88 21.86 1.86
C PRO A 50 -1.81 21.77 0.64
N VAL A 51 -2.75 22.71 0.53
CA VAL A 51 -3.80 22.71 -0.51
C VAL A 51 -3.21 22.84 -1.92
N ASP A 52 -2.05 23.48 -2.04
CA ASP A 52 -1.27 23.62 -3.27
C ASP A 52 -0.49 22.35 -3.66
N GLU A 53 -0.28 21.42 -2.72
CA GLU A 53 0.37 20.13 -2.99
C GLU A 53 -0.61 19.02 -3.36
N LEU A 54 -1.77 18.95 -2.69
CA LEU A 54 -2.76 17.90 -2.93
C LEU A 54 -4.19 18.36 -2.60
N ALA A 55 -5.10 18.22 -3.56
CA ALA A 55 -6.52 18.45 -3.33
C ALA A 55 -7.07 17.46 -2.29
N CYS A 56 -7.72 17.98 -1.25
CA CYS A 56 -8.29 17.21 -0.17
C CYS A 56 -9.80 17.44 -0.09
N ALA A 57 -10.59 16.37 0.05
CA ALA A 57 -12.04 16.45 0.26
C ALA A 57 -12.51 15.40 1.27
N PRO A 58 -13.68 15.59 1.91
CA PRO A 58 -14.34 14.52 2.66
C PRO A 58 -14.64 13.32 1.77
N PHE A 59 -14.44 12.11 2.31
CA PHE A 59 -14.61 10.86 1.57
C PHE A 59 -16.03 10.72 0.99
N GLU A 60 -17.03 11.22 1.71
CA GLU A 60 -18.44 11.14 1.33
C GLU A 60 -18.76 11.95 0.07
N GLN A 61 -17.95 12.96 -0.26
CA GLN A 61 -18.14 13.81 -1.44
C GLN A 61 -17.60 13.18 -2.74
N GLY A 62 -16.87 12.06 -2.65
CA GLY A 62 -16.39 11.32 -3.81
C GLY A 62 -15.25 12.02 -4.57
N LEU A 63 -14.76 11.36 -5.63
CA LEU A 63 -13.64 11.84 -6.44
C LEU A 63 -13.97 13.12 -7.20
N SER A 64 -15.21 13.26 -7.69
CA SER A 64 -15.64 14.43 -8.45
C SER A 64 -15.50 15.74 -7.69
N SER A 65 -15.55 15.70 -6.35
CA SER A 65 -15.43 16.91 -5.50
C SER A 65 -14.06 17.58 -5.59
N THR A 66 -13.02 16.82 -5.94
CA THR A 66 -11.64 17.32 -6.03
C THR A 66 -11.33 17.88 -7.41
N GLY A 67 -11.97 17.34 -8.46
CA GLY A 67 -11.68 17.67 -9.85
C GLY A 67 -10.25 17.32 -10.29
N GLN A 68 -9.48 16.59 -9.47
CA GLN A 68 -8.09 16.25 -9.72
C GLN A 68 -7.92 14.74 -9.93
N GLN A 69 -6.99 14.37 -10.82
CA GLN A 69 -6.60 12.99 -11.02
C GLN A 69 -5.93 12.40 -9.77
N ALA A 70 -5.19 13.22 -9.05
CA ALA A 70 -4.52 12.87 -7.81
C ALA A 70 -5.11 13.66 -6.65
N CYS A 71 -5.59 12.97 -5.61
CA CYS A 71 -6.26 13.62 -4.48
C CYS A 71 -6.20 12.80 -3.18
N LEU A 72 -6.67 13.42 -2.10
CA LEU A 72 -6.88 12.79 -0.80
C LEU A 72 -8.37 12.86 -0.44
N LEU A 73 -8.94 11.71 -0.11
CA LEU A 73 -10.31 11.59 0.39
C LEU A 73 -10.28 11.14 1.84
N ARG A 74 -10.82 11.97 2.74
CA ARG A 74 -10.68 11.80 4.19
C ARG A 74 -11.99 11.50 4.88
N PHE A 75 -11.97 10.47 5.72
CA PHE A 75 -13.02 10.26 6.70
C PHE A 75 -12.90 11.27 7.85
N GLU A 76 -14.03 11.77 8.35
CA GLU A 76 -14.05 12.74 9.45
C GLU A 76 -13.45 12.17 10.75
N LYS A 77 -13.84 10.94 11.10
CA LYS A 77 -13.43 10.27 12.35
C LYS A 77 -12.34 9.25 12.09
N ASN A 78 -11.23 9.34 12.81
CA ASN A 78 -10.21 8.28 12.85
C ASN A 78 -10.73 7.03 13.58
N LEU A 79 -10.60 5.85 12.94
CA LEU A 79 -10.84 4.57 13.62
C LEU A 79 -9.53 3.95 14.14
N GLY A 80 -8.42 4.24 13.46
CA GLY A 80 -7.08 3.95 13.90
C GLY A 80 -6.74 2.46 13.87
N ARG A 81 -5.62 2.15 14.54
CA ARG A 81 -5.12 0.79 14.77
C ARG A 81 -5.07 0.53 16.26
N GLN A 82 -5.88 -0.41 16.72
CA GLN A 82 -5.97 -0.78 18.13
C GLN A 82 -4.93 -1.85 18.50
N SER A 83 -4.57 -2.74 17.56
CA SER A 83 -3.55 -3.77 17.76
C SER A 83 -2.96 -4.27 16.44
N MET A 84 -2.04 -5.25 16.51
CA MET A 84 -1.53 -5.91 15.30
C MET A 84 -2.63 -6.56 14.46
N HIS A 85 -3.66 -7.11 15.11
CA HIS A 85 -4.78 -7.83 14.49
C HIS A 85 -6.06 -6.98 14.38
N SER A 86 -6.11 -5.81 15.02
CA SER A 86 -7.26 -4.90 14.96
C SER A 86 -6.84 -3.54 14.41
N TYR A 87 -7.19 -3.30 13.15
CA TYR A 87 -6.88 -2.08 12.39
C TYR A 87 -8.09 -1.59 11.60
N PRO A 88 -9.18 -1.19 12.28
CA PRO A 88 -10.43 -0.79 11.63
C PRO A 88 -10.27 0.37 10.64
N GLY A 89 -9.30 1.27 10.89
CA GLY A 89 -8.99 2.37 9.97
C GLY A 89 -8.48 1.92 8.59
N TRP A 90 -7.60 0.92 8.57
CA TRP A 90 -7.11 0.34 7.31
C TRP A 90 -8.23 -0.43 6.61
N TRP A 91 -9.01 -1.24 7.35
CA TRP A 91 -10.15 -1.97 6.79
C TRP A 91 -11.18 -1.05 6.16
N ARG A 92 -11.61 0.01 6.86
CA ARG A 92 -12.53 1.00 6.31
C ARG A 92 -11.98 1.63 5.05
N SER A 93 -10.73 2.08 5.08
CA SER A 93 -10.11 2.77 3.94
C SER A 93 -9.94 1.84 2.73
N PHE A 94 -9.47 0.61 2.97
CA PHE A 94 -9.31 -0.41 1.95
C PHE A 94 -10.66 -0.79 1.32
N LEU A 95 -11.63 -1.20 2.14
CA LEU A 95 -12.94 -1.67 1.66
C LEU A 95 -13.75 -0.57 0.99
N SER A 96 -13.61 0.69 1.41
CA SER A 96 -14.34 1.79 0.79
C SER A 96 -13.80 2.18 -0.59
N SER A 97 -12.62 1.69 -1.00
CA SER A 97 -12.06 1.96 -2.33
C SER A 97 -12.98 1.49 -3.46
N VAL A 98 -13.76 0.42 -3.25
CA VAL A 98 -14.72 -0.10 -4.23
C VAL A 98 -15.80 0.92 -4.60
N LYS A 99 -16.23 1.74 -3.64
CA LYS A 99 -17.19 2.83 -3.88
C LYS A 99 -16.62 3.84 -4.88
N LEU A 100 -15.35 4.23 -4.71
CA LEU A 100 -14.66 5.16 -5.61
C LEU A 100 -14.41 4.53 -6.98
N ALA A 101 -14.07 3.24 -7.01
CA ALA A 101 -13.88 2.50 -8.25
C ALA A 101 -15.17 2.47 -9.08
N ARG A 102 -16.32 2.25 -8.43
CA ARG A 102 -17.64 2.32 -9.07
C ARG A 102 -18.00 3.73 -9.53
N GLU A 103 -17.66 4.77 -8.76
CA GLU A 103 -17.91 6.16 -9.12
C GLU A 103 -17.31 6.52 -10.49
N ILE A 104 -16.12 6.01 -10.80
CA ILE A 104 -15.43 6.27 -12.07
C ILE A 104 -15.61 5.15 -13.11
N ASP A 105 -16.44 4.15 -12.81
CA ASP A 105 -16.61 2.94 -13.62
C ASP A 105 -15.26 2.28 -13.96
N ALA A 106 -14.43 2.07 -12.94
CA ALA A 106 -13.12 1.44 -13.08
C ALA A 106 -13.22 -0.02 -13.52
N ASP A 107 -12.25 -0.46 -14.32
CA ASP A 107 -12.04 -1.86 -14.68
C ASP A 107 -11.26 -2.61 -13.58
N LYS A 108 -10.48 -1.88 -12.78
CA LYS A 108 -9.75 -2.45 -11.65
C LYS A 108 -9.36 -1.42 -10.58
N ILE A 109 -9.09 -1.96 -9.41
CA ILE A 109 -8.48 -1.27 -8.27
C ILE A 109 -7.05 -1.80 -8.11
N VAL A 110 -6.09 -0.89 -7.93
CA VAL A 110 -4.72 -1.21 -7.55
C VAL A 110 -4.48 -0.60 -6.18
N HIS A 111 -4.30 -1.44 -5.16
CA HIS A 111 -3.88 -1.02 -3.83
C HIS A 111 -2.36 -1.16 -3.73
N ILE A 112 -1.67 -0.09 -3.36
CA ILE A 112 -0.25 -0.16 -3.00
C ILE A 112 -0.04 0.64 -1.72
N GLU A 113 0.40 0.00 -0.64
CA GLU A 113 0.63 0.69 0.63
C GLU A 113 1.65 1.83 0.50
N SER A 114 1.54 2.82 1.39
CA SER A 114 2.35 4.05 1.36
C SER A 114 3.86 3.84 1.53
N ASP A 115 4.31 2.62 1.87
CA ASP A 115 5.70 2.22 1.91
C ASP A 115 6.05 1.06 0.95
N ALA A 116 5.18 0.79 -0.03
CA ALA A 116 5.37 -0.24 -1.05
C ALA A 116 5.68 0.36 -2.43
N TYR A 117 6.68 -0.21 -3.11
CA TYR A 117 7.23 0.28 -4.37
C TYR A 117 7.38 -0.84 -5.40
N ILE A 118 6.85 -0.61 -6.60
CA ILE A 118 7.05 -1.47 -7.80
C ILE A 118 8.36 -1.08 -8.46
N LEU A 119 9.27 -2.03 -8.67
CA LEU A 119 10.66 -1.73 -9.04
C LEU A 119 11.02 -2.13 -10.48
N THR A 120 10.31 -3.11 -11.05
CA THR A 120 10.61 -3.67 -12.38
C THR A 120 9.47 -3.47 -13.38
N PRO A 121 9.77 -3.40 -14.69
CA PRO A 121 8.75 -3.29 -15.73
C PRO A 121 7.87 -4.51 -15.78
N ARG A 122 8.43 -5.71 -15.62
CA ARG A 122 7.65 -6.95 -15.66
C ARG A 122 6.50 -6.97 -14.64
N LEU A 123 6.72 -6.46 -13.43
CA LEU A 123 5.65 -6.36 -12.43
C LEU A 123 4.67 -5.23 -12.78
N ALA A 124 5.17 -4.10 -13.27
CA ALA A 124 4.30 -3.02 -13.72
C ALA A 124 3.39 -3.44 -14.88
N ASP A 125 3.94 -4.15 -15.88
CA ASP A 125 3.21 -4.70 -17.02
C ASP A 125 2.12 -5.65 -16.53
N PHE A 126 2.44 -6.58 -15.64
CA PHE A 126 1.43 -7.44 -15.01
C PHE A 126 0.32 -6.63 -14.31
N ILE A 127 0.67 -5.65 -13.48
CA ILE A 127 -0.32 -4.81 -12.78
C ILE A 127 -1.16 -4.02 -13.78
N ASN A 128 -0.56 -3.53 -14.88
CA ASN A 128 -1.23 -2.73 -15.89
C ASN A 128 -2.09 -3.55 -16.83
N GLU A 129 -1.77 -4.83 -17.07
CA GLU A 129 -2.44 -5.70 -18.04
C GLU A 129 -3.51 -6.61 -17.43
N VAL A 130 -3.38 -7.00 -16.16
CA VAL A 130 -4.39 -7.85 -15.51
C VAL A 130 -5.76 -7.15 -15.45
N ASP A 131 -6.82 -7.88 -15.80
CA ASP A 131 -8.17 -7.37 -16.04
C ASP A 131 -9.27 -8.08 -15.25
N ALA A 132 -8.96 -9.21 -14.60
CA ALA A 132 -9.89 -9.98 -13.77
C ALA A 132 -9.19 -10.54 -12.52
N GLY A 133 -9.95 -10.94 -11.51
CA GLY A 133 -9.46 -11.60 -10.31
C GLY A 133 -8.91 -10.66 -9.22
N TRP A 134 -8.61 -11.24 -8.06
CA TRP A 134 -8.00 -10.55 -6.91
C TRP A 134 -6.61 -11.13 -6.70
N HIS A 135 -5.63 -10.39 -7.22
CA HIS A 135 -4.24 -10.77 -7.26
C HIS A 135 -3.45 -10.11 -6.14
N VAL A 136 -2.65 -10.92 -5.47
CA VAL A 136 -1.63 -10.48 -4.50
C VAL A 136 -0.30 -11.14 -4.84
N LEU A 137 0.79 -10.57 -4.35
CA LEU A 137 2.13 -11.14 -4.52
C LEU A 137 2.43 -12.13 -3.40
N TRP A 138 3.56 -12.83 -3.48
CA TRP A 138 4.01 -13.74 -2.43
C TRP A 138 5.23 -13.18 -1.70
N ALA A 139 5.13 -13.02 -0.38
CA ALA A 139 6.27 -12.66 0.47
C ALA A 139 7.05 -13.93 0.83
N MET A 140 8.15 -14.19 0.09
CA MET A 140 8.91 -15.44 0.20
C MET A 140 9.39 -15.75 1.62
N ARG A 141 9.91 -14.75 2.35
CA ARG A 141 10.45 -14.95 3.71
C ARG A 141 9.37 -15.27 4.73
N TYR A 142 8.19 -14.70 4.56
CA TYR A 142 7.07 -14.83 5.49
C TYR A 142 6.16 -16.01 5.18
N GLY A 143 6.29 -16.58 3.98
CA GLY A 143 5.47 -17.71 3.56
C GLY A 143 3.99 -17.37 3.51
N MET A 144 3.64 -16.14 3.14
CA MET A 144 2.26 -15.64 3.11
C MET A 144 2.01 -14.72 1.91
N PRO A 145 0.74 -14.51 1.52
CA PRO A 145 0.38 -13.47 0.56
C PRO A 145 0.85 -12.09 1.03
N GLU A 146 1.33 -11.25 0.11
CA GLU A 146 1.69 -9.85 0.39
C GLU A 146 0.51 -8.95 0.06
N THR A 147 -0.13 -8.42 1.10
CA THR A 147 -1.32 -7.54 1.01
C THR A 147 -0.97 -6.08 0.78
N ALA A 148 0.30 -5.70 0.89
CA ALA A 148 0.72 -4.34 0.61
C ALA A 148 0.62 -3.96 -0.87
N ILE A 149 0.52 -4.94 -1.78
CA ILE A 149 0.28 -4.73 -3.21
C ILE A 149 -0.85 -5.66 -3.65
N GLN A 150 -1.98 -5.11 -4.10
CA GLN A 150 -3.13 -5.89 -4.55
C GLN A 150 -3.68 -5.32 -5.85
N VAL A 151 -4.09 -6.19 -6.76
CA VAL A 151 -4.79 -5.81 -7.99
C VAL A 151 -6.12 -6.54 -8.02
N ILE A 152 -7.22 -5.80 -8.09
CA ILE A 152 -8.58 -6.29 -7.93
C ILE A 152 -9.35 -5.91 -9.18
N GLY A 153 -9.65 -6.89 -10.03
CA GLY A 153 -10.49 -6.73 -11.21
C GLY A 153 -11.94 -6.42 -10.85
N LYS A 154 -12.66 -5.81 -11.79
CA LYS A 154 -14.07 -5.44 -11.65
C LYS A 154 -14.98 -6.63 -11.28
N ASP A 155 -14.62 -7.83 -11.73
CA ASP A 155 -15.29 -9.10 -11.40
C ASP A 155 -15.23 -9.46 -9.90
N GLN A 156 -14.35 -8.82 -9.13
CA GLN A 156 -14.19 -9.04 -7.69
C GLN A 156 -14.76 -7.91 -6.82
N PHE A 157 -15.34 -6.86 -7.40
CA PHE A 157 -15.89 -5.74 -6.63
C PHE A 157 -17.04 -6.18 -5.71
N ASP A 158 -17.94 -7.01 -6.22
CA ASP A 158 -19.05 -7.56 -5.42
C ASP A 158 -18.51 -8.43 -4.28
N ALA A 159 -17.46 -9.22 -4.52
CA ALA A 159 -16.84 -10.04 -3.48
C ALA A 159 -16.22 -9.18 -2.36
N MET A 160 -15.58 -8.08 -2.72
CA MET A 160 -15.00 -7.11 -1.78
C MET A 160 -16.08 -6.40 -0.94
N GLU A 161 -17.19 -5.97 -1.57
CA GLU A 161 -18.32 -5.36 -0.87
C GLU A 161 -19.02 -6.35 0.07
N ASN A 162 -19.30 -7.57 -0.42
CA ASN A 162 -19.90 -8.63 0.37
C ASN A 162 -19.02 -8.98 1.57
N PHE A 163 -17.70 -9.07 1.38
CA PHE A 163 -16.75 -9.28 2.47
C PHE A 163 -16.83 -8.15 3.50
N GLY A 164 -16.84 -6.89 3.08
CA GLY A 164 -17.00 -5.74 3.99
C GLY A 164 -18.34 -5.74 4.74
N ALA A 165 -19.42 -6.13 4.08
CA ALA A 165 -20.76 -6.18 4.68
C ALA A 165 -20.87 -7.21 5.81
N THR A 166 -20.02 -8.24 5.84
CA THR A 166 -19.99 -9.22 6.95
C THR A 166 -19.41 -8.66 8.25
N HIS A 167 -18.68 -7.54 8.20
CA HIS A 167 -18.02 -6.90 9.34
C HIS A 167 -18.22 -5.37 9.30
N PRO A 168 -19.44 -4.87 9.54
CA PRO A 168 -19.78 -3.44 9.39
C PRO A 168 -19.07 -2.52 10.39
N ASP A 169 -18.51 -3.07 11.46
CA ASP A 169 -17.69 -2.38 12.45
C ASP A 169 -16.19 -2.35 12.11
N PHE A 170 -15.80 -2.97 10.98
CA PHE A 170 -14.42 -3.16 10.54
C PHE A 170 -13.55 -3.92 11.55
N LEU A 171 -14.16 -4.73 12.42
CA LEU A 171 -13.47 -5.60 13.36
C LEU A 171 -13.35 -7.00 12.76
N PHE A 172 -12.17 -7.33 12.27
CA PHE A 172 -11.88 -8.63 11.67
C PHE A 172 -11.13 -9.55 12.64
N PRO A 173 -11.36 -10.88 12.59
CA PRO A 173 -10.81 -11.82 13.57
C PRO A 173 -9.33 -12.18 13.36
N ASP A 174 -8.75 -11.89 12.19
CA ASP A 174 -7.36 -12.22 11.83
C ASP A 174 -6.80 -11.17 10.85
N ILE A 175 -5.57 -11.37 10.40
CA ILE A 175 -4.88 -10.50 9.44
C ILE A 175 -5.44 -10.64 8.01
N ALA A 176 -5.35 -9.57 7.23
CA ALA A 176 -5.83 -9.48 5.86
C ALA A 176 -5.31 -10.62 4.97
N GLU A 177 -4.05 -11.02 5.14
CA GLU A 177 -3.38 -12.10 4.41
C GLU A 177 -4.08 -13.46 4.53
N ARG A 178 -4.92 -13.65 5.56
CA ARG A 178 -5.67 -14.89 5.82
C ARG A 178 -7.16 -14.78 5.55
N LEU A 179 -7.69 -13.56 5.51
CA LEU A 179 -9.13 -13.32 5.45
C LEU A 179 -9.62 -12.90 4.08
N LEU A 180 -8.82 -12.12 3.35
CA LEU A 180 -9.23 -11.59 2.06
C LEU A 180 -9.40 -12.73 1.04
N PRO A 181 -10.47 -12.73 0.24
CA PRO A 181 -10.80 -13.81 -0.69
C PRO A 181 -9.97 -13.69 -1.98
N PHE A 182 -8.65 -13.84 -1.89
CA PHE A 182 -7.76 -13.78 -3.06
C PHE A 182 -8.09 -14.91 -4.05
N THR A 183 -8.20 -14.57 -5.33
CA THR A 183 -8.34 -15.57 -6.39
C THR A 183 -6.98 -16.04 -6.91
N SER A 184 -5.92 -15.25 -6.70
CA SER A 184 -4.58 -15.56 -7.16
C SER A 184 -3.49 -15.01 -6.24
N VAL A 185 -2.53 -15.87 -5.88
CA VAL A 185 -1.31 -15.50 -5.15
C VAL A 185 -0.10 -15.74 -6.04
N ASN A 186 0.48 -14.67 -6.59
CA ASN A 186 1.53 -14.75 -7.60
C ASN A 186 2.92 -14.91 -6.95
N ARG A 187 3.56 -16.06 -7.20
CA ARG A 187 4.89 -16.43 -6.69
C ARG A 187 6.04 -16.14 -7.66
N ALA A 188 5.74 -15.65 -8.86
CA ALA A 188 6.74 -15.41 -9.89
C ALA A 188 7.52 -14.12 -9.69
N PHE A 189 7.02 -13.18 -8.87
CA PHE A 189 7.66 -11.90 -8.60
C PHE A 189 8.51 -11.95 -7.33
N LYS A 190 9.70 -11.35 -7.38
CA LYS A 190 10.64 -11.28 -6.25
C LYS A 190 10.40 -10.01 -5.45
N GLY A 191 10.14 -10.13 -4.16
CA GLY A 191 10.06 -8.98 -3.27
C GLY A 191 9.67 -9.40 -1.86
N ASP A 192 9.88 -8.48 -0.92
CA ASP A 192 9.66 -8.75 0.50
C ASP A 192 9.55 -7.45 1.33
N ARG A 193 9.33 -7.60 2.64
CA ARG A 193 9.25 -6.53 3.63
C ARG A 193 10.65 -6.12 4.13
N TYR A 194 11.31 -5.25 3.37
CA TYR A 194 12.77 -5.00 3.50
C TYR A 194 13.20 -4.26 4.78
N SER A 195 12.33 -3.49 5.45
CA SER A 195 12.70 -2.83 6.71
C SER A 195 12.40 -3.66 7.96
N GLU A 196 11.58 -4.70 7.86
CA GLU A 196 11.34 -5.68 8.91
C GLU A 196 12.49 -6.68 9.10
N PHE A 197 13.54 -6.57 8.29
CA PHE A 197 14.78 -7.33 8.39
C PHE A 197 15.63 -6.95 9.63
N LYS A 198 14.97 -6.72 10.76
CA LYS A 198 15.53 -6.54 12.09
C LYS A 198 15.27 -7.78 12.93
N ARG A 199 16.09 -8.82 12.76
CA ARG A 199 16.59 -9.74 13.81
C ARG A 199 17.00 -11.09 13.21
N ASN A 200 18.26 -11.18 12.78
CA ASN A 200 19.03 -12.41 12.99
C ASN A 200 20.12 -12.11 14.01
N ARG A 201 19.71 -11.99 15.29
CA ARG A 201 20.67 -12.15 16.39
C ARG A 201 20.99 -13.64 16.43
N GLY A 202 22.13 -14.04 15.86
CA GLY A 202 22.73 -15.35 16.10
C GLY A 202 23.07 -15.53 17.58
N ILE A 203 24.33 -15.80 17.91
CA ILE A 203 24.81 -16.13 19.27
C ILE A 203 24.56 -15.03 20.34
N PHE A 204 24.15 -13.81 19.94
CA PHE A 204 23.90 -12.66 20.83
C PHE A 204 22.41 -12.43 21.18
N ARG A 205 21.64 -13.50 21.40
CA ARG A 205 20.22 -13.43 21.83
C ARG A 205 20.00 -12.85 23.25
N SER A 206 21.06 -12.73 24.06
CA SER A 206 20.93 -12.27 25.44
C SER A 206 20.59 -10.78 25.56
N ARG A 207 19.58 -10.45 26.39
CA ARG A 207 19.24 -9.07 26.80
C ARG A 207 20.42 -8.34 27.46
N LYS A 208 21.44 -9.07 27.92
CA LYS A 208 22.64 -8.51 28.57
C LYS A 208 23.44 -7.56 27.67
N PHE A 209 23.33 -7.63 26.35
CA PHE A 209 24.13 -6.79 25.45
C PHE A 209 23.41 -5.52 24.97
N ASN A 210 22.17 -5.27 25.42
CA ASN A 210 21.38 -4.11 24.99
C ASN A 210 21.93 -2.75 25.50
N PHE A 211 22.90 -2.74 26.43
CA PHE A 211 23.50 -1.51 26.93
C PHE A 211 24.58 -0.93 25.99
N LEU A 212 25.13 -1.73 25.07
CA LEU A 212 26.17 -1.30 24.14
C LEU A 212 25.58 -0.37 23.04
N PRO A 213 26.15 0.84 22.80
CA PRO A 213 25.61 1.85 21.88
C PRO A 213 25.43 1.36 20.43
N ILE A 214 26.31 0.47 19.98
CA ILE A 214 26.26 -0.18 18.66
C ILE A 214 24.97 -0.98 18.41
N PHE A 215 24.29 -1.45 19.45
CA PHE A 215 22.99 -2.14 19.34
C PHE A 215 21.78 -1.22 19.56
N LYS A 216 22.00 0.04 19.97
CA LYS A 216 20.97 1.09 20.02
C LYS A 216 20.84 1.82 18.69
N LEU A 217 21.88 1.79 17.87
CA LEU A 217 21.86 2.31 16.52
C LEU A 217 21.13 1.29 15.62
N GLY A 218 20.09 1.73 14.91
CA GLY A 218 19.26 0.91 14.01
C GLY A 218 19.98 0.48 12.71
N PHE A 219 21.20 -0.05 12.83
CA PHE A 219 22.15 -0.31 11.75
C PHE A 219 21.90 -1.59 10.95
N PHE A 220 20.79 -2.30 11.15
CA PHE A 220 20.47 -3.46 10.31
C PHE A 220 19.28 -3.13 9.41
N TRP A 221 19.60 -2.95 8.14
CA TRP A 221 18.72 -2.79 6.98
C TRP A 221 19.30 -3.69 5.90
N GLU A 222 18.46 -4.44 5.20
CA GLU A 222 18.91 -5.14 4.01
C GLU A 222 18.70 -4.20 2.82
N PRO A 223 19.73 -3.97 1.99
CA PRO A 223 19.53 -3.28 0.73
C PRO A 223 18.45 -4.00 -0.08
N ILE A 224 17.63 -3.22 -0.78
CA ILE A 224 16.69 -3.79 -1.74
C ILE A 224 17.55 -4.48 -2.82
N PRO A 225 17.40 -5.79 -3.04
CA PRO A 225 18.13 -6.50 -4.08
C PRO A 225 17.91 -5.86 -5.45
N GLN A 226 18.94 -5.84 -6.29
CA GLN A 226 18.85 -5.24 -7.63
C GLN A 226 17.83 -5.94 -8.53
N ASP A 227 17.54 -7.21 -8.25
CA ASP A 227 16.59 -8.06 -8.97
C ASP A 227 15.23 -8.18 -8.26
N ALA A 228 14.96 -7.35 -7.24
CA ALA A 228 13.63 -7.29 -6.63
C ALA A 228 12.64 -6.62 -7.59
N ASP A 229 11.53 -7.29 -7.86
CA ASP A 229 10.37 -6.77 -8.60
C ASP A 229 9.58 -5.76 -7.78
N PHE A 230 9.52 -5.93 -6.46
CA PHE A 230 8.88 -4.99 -5.54
C PHE A 230 9.60 -4.92 -4.19
N ALA A 231 9.34 -3.85 -3.44
CA ALA A 231 9.76 -3.71 -2.06
C ALA A 231 8.64 -3.14 -1.21
N THR A 232 8.34 -3.77 -0.08
CA THR A 232 7.36 -3.28 0.91
C THR A 232 8.08 -2.80 2.17
N GLN A 233 7.43 -1.94 2.95
CA GLN A 233 8.02 -1.32 4.13
C GLN A 233 9.31 -0.56 3.86
N VAL A 234 9.38 0.15 2.74
CA VAL A 234 10.51 0.98 2.36
C VAL A 234 10.59 2.22 3.26
N VAL A 235 11.78 2.50 3.80
CA VAL A 235 12.03 3.67 4.65
C VAL A 235 12.62 4.84 3.87
N SER A 236 12.57 6.07 4.41
CA SER A 236 13.03 7.31 3.77
C SER A 236 14.47 7.25 3.23
N ARG A 237 15.37 6.55 3.93
CA ARG A 237 16.78 6.39 3.53
C ARG A 237 17.02 5.42 2.37
N GLN A 238 16.05 4.57 2.03
CA GLN A 238 16.17 3.66 0.89
C GLN A 238 15.78 4.42 -0.38
N THR A 239 16.68 4.51 -1.35
CA THR A 239 16.35 5.03 -2.68
C THR A 239 15.54 3.98 -3.43
N VAL A 240 14.44 4.42 -4.05
CA VAL A 240 13.65 3.61 -4.98
C VAL A 240 13.65 4.32 -6.31
N ALA A 241 13.99 3.60 -7.37
CA ALA A 241 13.94 4.08 -8.73
C ALA A 241 13.30 2.97 -9.56
N PHE A 242 12.35 3.35 -10.42
CA PHE A 242 11.81 2.42 -11.38
C PHE A 242 12.86 2.13 -12.44
N GLN A 243 13.31 0.88 -12.55
CA GLN A 243 14.22 0.50 -13.60
C GLN A 243 13.40 0.26 -14.87
N ARG A 244 13.33 1.23 -15.77
CA ARG A 244 12.89 0.93 -17.14
C ARG A 244 13.89 -0.08 -17.69
N ALA A 245 13.42 -1.27 -18.09
CA ALA A 245 14.27 -2.20 -18.81
C ALA A 245 14.92 -1.40 -19.93
N ARG A 246 16.25 -1.45 -20.04
CA ARG A 246 16.93 -0.91 -21.20
C ARG A 246 16.28 -1.59 -22.39
N GLN A 247 15.44 -0.87 -23.13
CA GLN A 247 15.12 -1.23 -24.50
C GLN A 247 16.46 -1.18 -25.22
N GLN A 248 17.16 -2.31 -25.24
CA GLN A 248 18.29 -2.52 -26.12
C GLN A 248 17.67 -2.69 -27.51
N THR A 249 17.80 -1.63 -28.30
CA THR A 249 18.00 -1.60 -29.76
C THR A 249 17.34 -2.70 -30.58
#